data_AF-A0A2M8BR83-F1
#
_entry.id   AF-A0A2M8BR83-F1
#
_cell.length_a   1.000
_cell.length_b   1.000
_cell.length_c   1.000
_cell.angle_alpha   90.00
_cell.angle_beta   90.00
_cell.angle_gamma   90.00
#
_symmetry.space_group_name_H-M   'P 1'
#
loop_
_entity.id
_entity.type
_entity.pdbx_description
1 polymer ?
#
loop_
_entity_poly.entity_id
_entity_poly.type
_entity_poly.pdbx_seq_one_letter_code
_entity_poly.pdbx_strand_id
1 'polypeptide(L)'
;ANADNLKFSEKLRTLFIGEDSGQHVNNFVWAYNVDTKKLSRILSVPAGGEATGLEVVDNLNGFAYILGNFQHPGDWGSIHSIIKGEVDPLINAKWNGKKSSSVGYISGLPAL
;
A
#
# COMPACT_ATOMS: atom_id res chain seq x y z
N ALA A 1 4.39 13.27 1.01
CA ALA A 1 4.43 11.85 0.60
C ALA A 1 5.66 11.62 -0.25
N ASN A 2 6.14 10.38 -0.34
CA ASN A 2 7.25 9.97 -1.20
C ASN A 2 6.83 8.71 -1.94
N ALA A 3 6.86 8.75 -3.27
CA ALA A 3 6.51 7.64 -4.13
C ALA A 3 7.77 6.81 -4.38
N ASP A 4 7.64 5.49 -4.29
CA ASP A 4 8.75 4.56 -4.53
C ASP A 4 8.34 3.56 -5.63
N ASN A 5 7.33 2.74 -5.33
CA ASN A 5 6.87 1.67 -6.21
C ASN A 5 5.91 2.20 -7.28
N LEU A 6 6.22 2.00 -8.56
CA LEU A 6 5.40 2.46 -9.68
C LEU A 6 5.05 1.32 -10.64
N LYS A 7 3.78 1.25 -11.03
CA LYS A 7 3.32 0.35 -12.10
C LYS A 7 2.27 1.04 -12.95
N PHE A 8 2.47 1.05 -14.26
CA PHE A 8 1.50 1.62 -15.20
C PHE A 8 0.71 0.51 -15.89
N SER A 9 -0.62 0.63 -15.86
CA SER A 9 -1.52 -0.18 -16.68
C SER A 9 -1.97 0.64 -17.89
N GLU A 10 -1.57 0.21 -19.08
CA GLU A 10 -2.02 0.85 -20.31
C GLU A 10 -3.52 0.67 -20.51
N LYS A 11 -4.02 -0.55 -20.23
CA LYS A 11 -5.43 -0.92 -20.39
C LYS A 11 -6.35 -0.11 -19.47
N LEU A 12 -5.95 0.08 -18.22
CA LEU A 12 -6.71 0.87 -17.24
C LEU A 12 -6.41 2.36 -17.31
N ARG A 13 -5.47 2.79 -18.16
CA ARG A 13 -5.00 4.19 -18.24
C ARG A 13 -4.58 4.74 -16.87
N THR A 14 -3.97 3.89 -16.03
CA THR A 14 -3.80 4.19 -14.61
C THR A 14 -2.38 3.89 -14.15
N LEU A 15 -1.78 4.90 -13.51
CA LEU A 15 -0.52 4.79 -12.79
C LEU A 15 -0.82 4.42 -11.34
N PHE A 16 -0.33 3.26 -10.92
CA PHE A 16 -0.37 2.81 -9.55
C PHE A 16 0.92 3.21 -8.84
N ILE A 17 0.78 3.71 -7.61
CA ILE A 17 1.86 4.36 -6.85
C ILE A 17 1.84 3.83 -5.41
N GLY A 18 2.86 3.09 -5.02
CA GLY A 18 3.14 2.71 -3.63
C GLY A 18 4.07 3.72 -2.96
N GLU A 19 3.74 4.10 -1.73
CA GLU A 19 4.53 5.05 -0.96
C GLU A 19 5.54 4.38 -0.02
N ASP A 20 6.74 4.96 0.07
CA ASP A 20 7.67 4.84 1.18
C ASP A 20 7.98 6.24 1.74
N SER A 21 7.16 6.69 2.69
CA SER A 21 7.24 8.04 3.25
C SER A 21 7.31 8.03 4.77
N GLY A 22 8.19 8.88 5.31
CA GLY A 22 8.19 9.27 6.72
C GLY A 22 7.30 10.48 7.05
N GLN A 23 6.49 10.97 6.11
CA GLN A 23 5.66 12.17 6.31
C GLN A 23 4.27 11.88 6.91
N HIS A 24 3.87 10.62 6.98
CA HIS A 24 2.58 10.18 7.52
C HIS A 24 2.80 8.98 8.44
N VAL A 25 1.82 8.69 9.30
CA VAL A 25 1.85 7.56 10.25
C VAL A 25 1.84 6.20 9.54
N ASN A 26 1.26 6.14 8.34
CA ASN A 26 1.21 4.96 7.50
C ASN A 26 1.23 5.35 6.02
N ASN A 27 1.68 4.42 5.18
CA ASN A 27 1.79 4.61 3.74
C ASN A 27 0.59 4.04 2.98
N PHE A 28 0.48 4.44 1.71
CA PHE A 28 -0.66 4.12 0.87
C PHE A 28 -0.26 3.54 -0.48
N VAL A 29 -1.22 2.87 -1.14
CA VAL A 29 -1.19 2.67 -2.59
C VAL A 29 -2.27 3.56 -3.21
N TRP A 30 -1.89 4.29 -4.25
CA TRP A 30 -2.75 5.17 -5.03
C TRP A 30 -2.95 4.62 -6.45
N ALA A 31 -4.12 4.88 -7.00
CA ALA A 31 -4.46 4.72 -8.40
C ALA A 31 -4.69 6.11 -9.01
N TYR A 32 -3.84 6.51 -9.93
CA TYR A 32 -3.93 7.76 -10.66
C TYR A 32 -4.33 7.50 -12.12
N ASN A 33 -5.58 7.80 -12.48
CA ASN A 33 -6.00 7.70 -13.87
C ASN A 33 -5.43 8.90 -14.66
N VAL A 34 -4.63 8.64 -15.69
CA VAL A 34 -3.88 9.69 -16.39
C VAL A 34 -4.74 10.51 -17.34
N ASP A 35 -5.90 10.00 -17.74
CA ASP A 35 -6.81 10.71 -18.65
C ASP A 35 -7.72 11.63 -17.84
N THR A 36 -8.34 11.13 -16.78
CA THR A 36 -9.24 11.92 -15.91
C THR A 36 -8.52 12.71 -14.84
N LYS A 37 -7.23 12.45 -14.63
CA LYS A 37 -6.39 13.04 -13.56
C LYS A 37 -6.90 12.73 -12.14
N LYS A 38 -7.75 11.72 -11.97
CA LYS A 38 -8.30 11.34 -10.66
C LYS A 38 -7.28 10.52 -9.89
N LEU A 39 -6.96 10.97 -8.67
CA LEU A 39 -6.14 10.23 -7.71
C LEU A 39 -7.05 9.57 -6.66
N SER A 40 -6.98 8.25 -6.53
CA SER A 40 -7.76 7.47 -5.57
C SER A 40 -6.85 6.63 -4.70
N ARG A 41 -7.01 6.70 -3.37
CA ARG A 41 -6.33 5.79 -2.46
C ARG A 41 -7.04 4.43 -2.51
N ILE A 42 -6.28 3.36 -2.74
CA ILE A 42 -6.81 2.00 -2.89
C ILE A 42 -6.32 1.03 -1.81
N LEU A 43 -5.24 1.37 -1.09
CA LEU A 43 -4.74 0.60 0.05
C LEU A 43 -4.12 1.52 1.09
N SER A 44 -4.25 1.12 2.36
CA SER A 44 -3.48 1.66 3.49
C SER A 44 -2.71 0.53 4.14
N VAL A 45 -1.39 0.67 4.29
CA VAL A 45 -0.57 -0.33 4.98
C VAL A 45 -0.53 -0.06 6.50
N PRO A 46 -0.04 -1.01 7.33
CA PRO A 46 0.13 -0.77 8.76
C PRO A 46 1.03 0.44 9.07
N ALA A 47 0.86 1.05 10.24
CA ALA A 47 1.67 2.17 10.67
C ALA A 47 3.17 1.81 10.74
N GLY A 48 4.04 2.75 10.38
CA GLY A 48 5.49 2.53 10.28
C GLY A 48 5.94 1.58 9.17
N GLY A 49 5.01 1.04 8.36
CA GLY A 49 5.34 0.25 7.17
C GLY A 49 5.26 1.09 5.90
N GLU A 50 5.92 0.62 4.84
CA GLU A 50 5.78 1.14 3.47
C GLU A 50 4.96 0.19 2.59
N ALA A 51 4.44 0.70 1.47
CA ALA A 51 3.81 -0.12 0.44
C ALA A 51 4.85 -0.54 -0.61
N THR A 52 5.00 -1.86 -0.81
CA THR A 52 6.00 -2.42 -1.74
C THR A 52 5.40 -3.55 -2.57
N GLY A 53 6.22 -4.19 -3.41
CA GLY A 53 5.85 -5.36 -4.22
C GLY A 53 4.64 -5.12 -5.13
N LEU A 54 4.46 -3.87 -5.57
CA LEU A 54 3.34 -3.45 -6.39
C LEU A 54 3.44 -4.07 -7.79
N GLU A 55 2.46 -4.90 -8.14
CA GLU A 55 2.35 -5.49 -9.46
C GLU A 55 0.91 -5.36 -9.96
N VAL A 56 0.75 -5.16 -11.26
CA VAL A 56 -0.58 -5.04 -11.88
C VAL A 56 -0.63 -5.98 -13.07
N VAL A 57 -1.57 -6.91 -13.01
CA VAL A 57 -1.83 -7.90 -14.04
C VAL A 57 -3.18 -7.55 -14.67
N ASP A 58 -3.13 -6.96 -15.87
CA ASP A 58 -4.31 -6.39 -16.54
C ASP A 58 -5.36 -7.43 -17.00
N ASN A 59 -4.92 -8.67 -17.20
CA ASN A 59 -5.77 -9.78 -17.60
C ASN A 59 -5.10 -11.11 -17.30
N LEU A 60 -5.58 -11.80 -16.27
CA LEU A 60 -5.31 -13.19 -16.01
C LEU A 60 -6.66 -13.92 -15.99
N ASN A 61 -6.94 -14.69 -17.03
CA ASN A 61 -8.20 -15.43 -17.23
C ASN A 61 -9.47 -14.57 -17.12
N GLY A 62 -9.43 -13.34 -17.64
CA GLY A 62 -10.56 -12.42 -17.66
C GLY A 62 -10.63 -11.46 -16.47
N PHE A 63 -9.72 -11.58 -15.50
CA PHE A 63 -9.68 -10.73 -14.30
C PHE A 63 -8.42 -9.88 -14.26
N ALA A 64 -8.55 -8.66 -13.72
CA ALA A 64 -7.41 -7.81 -13.41
C ALA A 64 -7.04 -7.97 -11.93
N TYR A 65 -5.74 -8.00 -11.64
CA TYR A 65 -5.20 -8.10 -10.28
C TYR A 65 -4.23 -6.96 -10.01
N ILE A 66 -4.40 -6.30 -8.88
CA ILE A 66 -3.39 -5.41 -8.31
C ILE A 66 -2.83 -6.15 -7.11
N LEU A 67 -1.58 -6.59 -7.22
CA LEU A 67 -0.86 -7.23 -6.14
C LEU A 67 -0.08 -6.19 -5.35
N GLY A 68 0.09 -6.47 -4.07
CA GLY A 68 0.90 -5.64 -3.19
C GLY A 68 1.22 -6.35 -1.89
N ASN A 69 2.22 -5.81 -1.21
CA ASN A 69 2.57 -6.15 0.15
C ASN A 69 3.04 -4.89 0.89
N PHE A 70 3.46 -5.09 2.13
CA PHE A 70 4.13 -4.06 2.92
C PHE A 70 5.43 -4.60 3.51
N GLN A 71 6.37 -3.74 3.85
CA GLN A 71 7.55 -4.13 4.63
C GLN A 71 7.65 -3.34 5.95
N HIS A 72 8.45 -3.88 6.87
CA HIS A 72 8.77 -3.34 8.19
C HIS A 72 7.60 -2.68 8.95
N PRO A 73 6.47 -3.37 9.18
CA PRO A 73 5.38 -2.79 9.95
C PRO A 73 5.86 -2.39 11.35
N GLY A 74 5.54 -1.17 11.77
CA GLY A 74 5.95 -0.63 13.06
C GLY A 74 7.44 -0.26 13.15
N ASP A 75 8.05 0.17 12.04
CA ASP A 75 9.29 0.94 12.08
C ASP A 75 9.00 2.38 12.54
N TRP A 76 9.44 2.70 13.75
CA TRP A 76 8.93 3.84 14.50
C TRP A 76 9.86 5.06 14.45
N GLY A 77 9.46 6.07 13.68
CA GLY A 77 9.97 7.45 13.79
C GLY A 77 9.24 8.34 14.80
N SER A 78 9.72 9.58 14.99
CA SER A 78 9.16 10.58 15.90
C SER A 78 7.69 10.93 15.64
N ILE A 79 7.26 10.86 14.38
CA ILE A 79 5.87 11.10 13.94
C ILE A 79 4.86 10.12 14.57
N HIS A 80 5.30 8.97 15.05
CA HIS A 80 4.44 7.93 15.64
C HIS A 80 4.26 8.06 17.15
N SER A 81 4.86 9.06 17.79
CA SER A 81 4.90 9.21 19.27
C SER A 81 3.51 9.15 19.94
N ILE A 82 2.48 9.67 19.27
CA ILE A 82 1.10 9.69 19.78
C ILE A 82 0.45 8.30 19.73
N ILE A 83 0.66 7.54 18.66
CA ILE A 83 -0.07 6.29 18.40
C ILE A 83 0.70 5.03 18.82
N LYS A 84 2.02 5.12 19.00
CA LYS A 84 2.89 3.95 19.22
C LYS A 84 2.46 3.11 20.42
N GLY A 85 2.07 3.75 21.54
CA GLY A 85 1.68 3.03 22.75
C GLY A 85 0.49 2.09 22.55
N GLU A 86 -0.48 2.51 21.74
CA GLU A 86 -1.70 1.72 21.47
C GLU A 86 -1.53 0.76 20.28
N VAL A 87 -0.79 1.18 19.25
CA VAL A 87 -0.70 0.45 17.97
C VAL A 87 0.41 -0.62 17.97
N ASP A 88 1.52 -0.42 18.70
CA ASP A 88 2.64 -1.37 18.70
C ASP A 88 2.23 -2.78 19.19
N PRO A 89 1.43 -2.94 20.27
CA PRO A 89 0.94 -4.26 20.66
C PRO A 89 0.11 -4.95 19.57
N LEU A 90 -0.71 -4.18 18.83
CA LEU A 90 -1.55 -4.71 17.75
C LEU A 90 -0.71 -5.17 16.55
N ILE A 91 0.31 -4.39 16.18
CA ILE A 91 1.27 -4.76 15.12
C ILE A 91 2.03 -6.03 15.51
N ASN A 92 2.55 -6.11 16.74
CA ASN A 92 3.28 -7.29 17.20
C ASN A 92 2.41 -8.54 17.19
N ALA A 93 1.17 -8.43 17.68
CA ALA A 93 0.22 -9.55 17.70
C ALA A 93 -0.16 -10.02 16.28
N LYS A 94 -0.36 -9.09 15.35
CA LYS A 94 -0.81 -9.40 14.00
C LYS A 94 0.31 -9.89 13.08
N TRP A 95 1.54 -9.39 13.26
CA TRP A 95 2.64 -9.56 12.32
C TRP A 95 3.85 -10.27 12.91
N ASN A 96 3.62 -11.24 13.81
CA ASN A 96 4.66 -12.09 14.40
C ASN A 96 5.84 -11.29 14.97
N GLY A 97 5.54 -10.30 15.81
CA GLY A 97 6.57 -9.41 16.36
C GLY A 97 7.32 -8.62 15.28
N LYS A 98 6.59 -8.13 14.27
CA LYS A 98 7.10 -7.38 13.09
C LYS A 98 7.94 -8.17 12.10
N LYS A 99 8.00 -9.49 12.22
CA LYS A 99 8.78 -10.39 11.34
C LYS A 99 7.95 -11.00 10.21
N SER A 100 6.73 -10.52 9.99
CA SER A 100 5.84 -11.03 8.95
C SER A 100 5.12 -9.90 8.23
N SER A 101 4.68 -10.21 7.01
CA SER A 101 3.94 -9.30 6.14
C SER A 101 2.75 -10.05 5.53
N SER A 102 1.85 -9.30 4.90
CA SER A 102 0.85 -9.86 3.98
C SER A 102 1.28 -9.62 2.54
N VAL A 103 1.19 -10.69 1.74
CA VAL A 103 1.39 -10.66 0.29
C VAL A 103 0.09 -11.14 -0.34
N GLY A 104 -0.44 -10.41 -1.31
CA GLY A 104 -1.68 -10.79 -1.98
C GLY A 104 -2.14 -9.78 -3.00
N TYR A 105 -3.44 -9.80 -3.31
CA TYR A 105 -4.08 -8.85 -4.20
C TYR A 105 -5.12 -8.00 -3.47
N ILE A 106 -5.36 -6.79 -3.98
CA ILE A 106 -6.38 -5.87 -3.46
C ILE A 106 -7.76 -6.33 -3.96
N SER A 107 -8.63 -6.71 -3.03
CA SER A 107 -10.01 -7.13 -3.32
C SER A 107 -11.04 -6.04 -3.00
N GLY A 108 -12.23 -6.14 -3.59
CA GLY A 108 -13.37 -5.27 -3.23
C GLY A 108 -13.37 -3.89 -3.89
N LEU A 109 -12.58 -3.70 -4.96
CA LEU A 109 -12.65 -2.48 -5.76
C LEU A 109 -13.97 -2.47 -6.56
N PRO A 110 -14.79 -1.39 -6.45
CA PRO A 110 -16.15 -1.36 -7.00
C PRO A 110 -16.18 -1.40 -8.54
N ALA A 111 -15.09 -0.99 -9.20
CA ALA A 111 -14.74 -1.29 -10.59
C ALA A 111 -13.26 -0.90 -10.78
N LEU A 112 -12.57 -1.56 -11.71
CA LEU A 112 -11.26 -1.12 -12.23
C LEU A 112 -11.46 -0.42 -13.57
#